data_AF-A0A7V6YHV1-F1
#
_entry.id   AF-A0A7V6YHV1-F1
#
_cell.length_a   1.000
_cell.length_b   1.000
_cell.length_c   1.000
_cell.angle_alpha   90.00
_cell.angle_beta   90.00
_cell.angle_gamma   90.00
#
_symmetry.space_group_name_H-M   'P 1'
#
loop_
_entity.id
_entity.type
_entity.pdbx_description
1 polymer ?
#
loop_
_entity_poly.entity_id
_entity_poly.type
_entity_poly.pdbx_seq_one_letter_code
_entity_poly.pdbx_strand_id
1 'polypeptide(L)'
;MDPITHALLGLGVASFSGEPLSLHSPVYLSAFLGSLAPDFDLVMQLKGDLAYLKHHRGASHSLPGSACIVGLVTVPLALAFPEVPFWTLFFWGWLGALSHCIIDIFNSYGSALLWPL
;
A
#
# COMPACT_ATOMS: atom_id res chain seq x y z
N MET A 1 -10.16 -6.04 1.47
CA MET A 1 -10.27 -7.52 1.58
C MET A 1 -9.50 -7.95 2.83
N ASP A 2 -9.01 -9.19 3.00
CA ASP A 2 -8.08 -9.47 4.10
C ASP A 2 -6.63 -9.05 3.75
N PRO A 3 -5.80 -8.67 4.74
CA PRO A 3 -4.43 -8.20 4.48
C PRO A 3 -3.50 -9.21 3.80
N ILE A 4 -3.73 -10.52 3.98
CA ILE A 4 -2.88 -11.55 3.35
C ILE A 4 -3.10 -11.54 1.84
N THR A 5 -4.36 -11.42 1.40
CA THR A 5 -4.69 -11.28 -0.02
C THR A 5 -4.01 -10.05 -0.64
N HIS A 6 -4.04 -8.91 0.06
CA HIS A 6 -3.36 -7.69 -0.41
C HIS A 6 -1.84 -7.85 -0.49
N ALA A 7 -1.23 -8.45 0.54
CA ALA A 7 0.20 -8.76 0.55
C ALA A 7 0.62 -9.65 -0.62
N LEU A 8 -0.14 -10.72 -0.89
CA LEU A 8 0.15 -11.64 -1.99
C LEU A 8 0.04 -10.93 -3.36
N LEU A 9 -0.95 -10.07 -3.55
CA LEU A 9 -1.07 -9.27 -4.75
C LEU A 9 0.09 -8.26 -4.90
N GLY A 10 0.50 -7.61 -3.82
CA GLY A 10 1.67 -6.72 -3.81
C GLY A 10 2.96 -7.44 -4.19
N LEU A 11 3.19 -8.64 -3.66
CA LEU A 11 4.31 -9.50 -4.07
C LEU A 11 4.20 -9.92 -5.54
N GLY A 12 2.99 -10.21 -6.01
CA GLY A 12 2.71 -10.49 -7.43
C GLY A 12 3.07 -9.30 -8.32
N VAL A 13 2.73 -8.07 -7.91
CA VAL A 13 3.13 -6.83 -8.60
C VAL A 13 4.66 -6.72 -8.65
N ALA A 14 5.37 -6.94 -7.55
CA ALA A 14 6.83 -6.89 -7.55
C ALA A 14 7.51 -7.92 -8.47
N SER A 15 6.83 -9.01 -8.85
CA SER A 15 7.39 -9.98 -9.80
C SER A 15 7.65 -9.40 -11.21
N PHE A 16 6.99 -8.30 -11.56
CA PHE A 16 7.25 -7.57 -12.79
C PHE A 16 8.55 -6.73 -12.76
N SER A 17 9.24 -6.67 -11.62
CA SER A 17 10.50 -5.92 -11.47
C SER A 17 11.70 -6.60 -12.11
N GLY A 18 11.63 -7.91 -12.37
CA GLY A 18 12.76 -8.72 -12.82
C GLY A 18 13.73 -9.11 -11.70
N GLU A 19 13.53 -8.63 -10.47
CA GLU A 19 14.26 -9.08 -9.29
C GLU A 19 13.84 -10.51 -8.92
N PRO A 20 14.76 -11.34 -8.37
CA PRO A 20 14.39 -12.64 -7.84
C PRO A 20 13.49 -12.49 -6.60
N LEU A 21 12.46 -13.33 -6.50
CA LEU A 21 11.58 -13.38 -5.33
C LEU A 21 12.41 -13.68 -4.08
N SER A 22 12.55 -12.67 -3.22
CA SER A 22 13.31 -12.74 -1.98
C SER A 22 12.78 -11.74 -0.97
N LEU A 23 12.68 -12.16 0.29
CA LEU A 23 12.35 -11.27 1.41
C LEU A 23 13.49 -10.26 1.70
N HIS A 24 14.69 -10.51 1.17
CA HIS A 24 15.81 -9.58 1.24
C HIS A 24 15.87 -8.61 0.06
N SER A 25 15.01 -8.78 -0.96
CA SER A 25 14.93 -7.82 -2.07
C SER A 25 14.22 -6.55 -1.57
N PRO A 26 14.87 -5.36 -1.65
CA PRO A 26 14.25 -4.11 -1.22
C PRO A 26 12.99 -3.76 -2.05
N VAL A 27 12.95 -4.19 -3.31
CA VAL A 27 11.79 -4.02 -4.20
C VAL A 27 10.59 -4.83 -3.73
N TYR A 28 10.79 -6.12 -3.45
CA TYR A 28 9.73 -6.98 -2.92
C TYR A 28 9.26 -6.53 -1.55
N LEU A 29 10.19 -6.15 -0.66
CA LEU A 29 9.85 -5.63 0.65
C LEU A 29 9.05 -4.32 0.55
N SER A 30 9.42 -3.42 -0.36
CA SER A 30 8.68 -2.19 -0.59
C SER A 30 7.27 -2.45 -1.11
N ALA A 31 7.11 -3.31 -2.12
CA ALA A 31 5.79 -3.66 -2.65
C ALA A 31 4.89 -4.35 -1.61
N PHE A 32 5.47 -5.25 -0.80
CA PHE A 32 4.77 -5.89 0.32
C PHE A 32 4.29 -4.86 1.34
N LEU A 33 5.18 -4.02 1.87
CA LEU A 33 4.81 -3.02 2.88
C LEU A 33 3.86 -1.97 2.30
N GLY A 34 4.07 -1.54 1.06
CA GLY A 34 3.19 -0.62 0.35
C GLY A 34 1.79 -1.19 0.15
N SER A 35 1.66 -2.49 -0.15
CA SER A 35 0.34 -3.15 -0.28
C SER A 35 -0.44 -3.25 1.03
N LEU A 36 0.23 -3.14 2.18
CA LEU A 36 -0.40 -3.13 3.50
C LEU A 36 -0.64 -1.71 4.03
N ALA A 37 0.05 -0.72 3.48
CA ALA A 37 0.05 0.65 3.98
C ALA A 37 -1.34 1.33 4.00
N PRO A 38 -2.24 1.14 3.01
CA PRO A 38 -3.59 1.71 3.07
C PRO A 38 -4.36 1.35 4.35
N ASP A 39 -4.24 0.10 4.82
CA ASP A 39 -4.95 -0.43 5.99
C ASP A 39 -4.43 0.06 7.34
N PHE A 40 -3.42 0.94 7.38
CA PHE A 40 -3.06 1.62 8.62
C PHE A 40 -4.19 2.51 9.15
N ASP A 41 -5.23 2.78 8.36
CA ASP A 41 -6.49 3.37 8.81
C ASP A 41 -7.28 2.52 9.81
N LEU A 42 -6.91 1.25 10.03
CA LEU A 42 -7.47 0.40 11.09
C LEU A 42 -7.39 1.05 12.47
N VAL A 43 -6.43 1.96 12.70
CA VAL A 43 -6.38 2.77 13.93
C VAL A 43 -7.68 3.53 14.21
N MET A 44 -8.47 3.85 13.17
CA MET A 44 -9.77 4.52 13.31
C MET A 44 -10.83 3.60 13.91
N GLN A 45 -10.61 2.29 13.97
CA GLN A 45 -11.49 1.36 14.67
C GLN A 45 -11.52 1.62 16.18
N LEU A 46 -10.47 2.22 16.75
CA LEU A 46 -10.48 2.73 18.13
C LEU A 46 -11.58 3.80 18.36
N LYS A 47 -12.08 4.42 17.30
CA LYS A 47 -13.19 5.38 17.31
C LYS A 47 -14.53 4.77 16.88
N GLY A 48 -14.59 3.44 16.75
CA GLY A 48 -15.77 2.66 16.36
C GLY A 48 -15.81 2.29 14.88
N ASP A 49 -16.64 1.28 14.57
CA ASP A 49 -16.69 0.66 13.24
C ASP A 49 -17.13 1.62 12.13
N LEU A 50 -18.05 2.56 12.44
CA LEU A 50 -18.46 3.57 11.47
C LEU A 50 -17.33 4.56 11.16
N ALA A 51 -16.52 4.91 12.16
CA ALA A 51 -15.37 5.78 11.95
C ALA A 51 -14.32 5.07 11.10
N TYR A 52 -14.02 3.81 11.40
CA TYR A 52 -13.16 2.97 10.58
C TYR A 52 -13.66 2.91 9.13
N LEU A 53 -14.91 2.49 8.90
CA LEU A 53 -15.46 2.34 7.55
C LEU A 53 -15.42 3.64 6.75
N LYS A 54 -15.68 4.79 7.37
CA LYS A 54 -15.60 6.10 6.70
C LYS A 54 -14.19 6.44 6.24
N HIS A 55 -13.18 6.15 7.05
CA HIS A 55 -11.78 6.46 6.72
C HIS A 55 -11.21 5.47 5.73
N HIS A 56 -11.51 4.18 5.93
CA HIS A 56 -11.06 3.08 5.09
C HIS A 56 -11.47 3.24 3.62
N ARG A 57 -12.65 3.81 3.39
CA ARG A 57 -13.13 4.07 2.02
C ARG A 57 -12.64 5.40 1.43
N GLY A 58 -11.91 6.20 2.18
CA GLY A 58 -11.61 7.60 1.85
C GLY A 58 -10.13 7.81 1.54
N ALA A 59 -9.49 8.67 2.34
CA ALA A 59 -8.17 9.21 2.03
C ALA A 59 -7.08 8.15 1.88
N SER A 60 -6.99 7.16 2.77
CA SER A 60 -5.96 6.10 2.73
C SER A 60 -5.99 5.28 1.44
N HIS A 61 -7.18 5.10 0.87
CA HIS A 61 -7.44 4.33 -0.35
C HIS A 61 -7.58 5.20 -1.61
N SER A 62 -7.13 6.46 -1.54
CA SER A 62 -7.10 7.39 -2.68
C SER A 62 -5.73 7.42 -3.35
N LEU A 63 -5.65 7.85 -4.62
CA LEU A 63 -4.37 8.07 -5.30
C LEU A 63 -3.40 8.98 -4.50
N PRO A 64 -3.80 10.20 -4.07
CA PRO A 64 -2.89 11.07 -3.33
C PRO A 64 -2.59 10.56 -1.91
N GLY A 65 -3.58 9.98 -1.22
CA GLY A 65 -3.39 9.52 0.15
C GLY A 65 -2.53 8.25 0.22
N SER A 66 -2.75 7.27 -0.65
CA SER A 66 -1.90 6.07 -0.74
C SER A 66 -0.45 6.44 -1.12
N ALA A 67 -0.25 7.38 -2.05
CA ALA A 67 1.08 7.89 -2.39
C ALA A 67 1.77 8.52 -1.18
N CYS A 68 1.05 9.33 -0.40
CA CYS A 68 1.60 9.97 0.80
C CYS A 68 2.01 8.93 1.85
N ILE A 69 1.13 7.97 2.18
CA ILE A 69 1.42 6.93 3.18
C ILE A 69 2.59 6.05 2.71
N VAL A 70 2.62 5.64 1.44
CA VAL A 70 3.74 4.87 0.88
C VAL A 70 5.05 5.66 0.92
N GLY A 71 5.01 6.98 0.66
CA GLY A 71 6.17 7.84 0.81
C GLY A 71 6.75 7.78 2.22
N LEU A 72 5.89 7.81 3.25
CA LEU A 72 6.30 7.66 4.65
C LEU A 72 6.89 6.28 4.94
N VAL A 73 6.34 5.20 4.36
CA VAL A 73 6.89 3.83 4.47
C VAL A 73 8.23 3.71 3.73
N THR A 74 8.42 4.45 2.65
CA THR A 74 9.64 4.40 1.84
C THR A 74 10.83 5.05 2.53
N VAL A 75 10.63 6.08 3.36
CA VAL A 75 11.70 6.77 4.10
C VAL A 75 12.57 5.79 4.92
N PRO A 76 12.03 4.98 5.85
CA PRO A 76 12.85 4.03 6.61
C PRO A 76 13.46 2.94 5.72
N LEU A 77 12.79 2.53 4.64
CA LEU A 77 13.38 1.58 3.68
C LEU A 77 14.59 2.15 2.95
N ALA A 78 14.52 3.40 2.50
CA ALA A 78 15.64 4.07 1.83
C ALA A 78 16.84 4.28 2.77
N LEU A 79 16.60 4.40 4.08
CA LEU A 79 17.68 4.43 5.08
C LEU A 79 18.29 3.04 5.32
N ALA A 80 17.48 1.98 5.25
CA ALA A 80 17.94 0.60 5.42
C ALA A 80 18.66 0.05 4.17
N PHE A 81 18.30 0.53 2.99
CA PHE A 81 18.82 0.12 1.67
C PHE A 81 19.33 1.33 0.88
N PRO A 82 20.40 2.02 1.36
CA PRO A 82 20.89 3.26 0.76
C PRO A 82 21.42 3.09 -0.68
N GLU A 83 21.72 1.86 -1.10
CA GLU A 83 22.14 1.52 -2.45
C GLU A 83 20.98 1.54 -3.47
N VAL A 84 19.72 1.45 -3.01
CA VAL A 84 18.55 1.47 -3.88
C VAL A 84 17.99 2.89 -3.95
N PRO A 85 17.75 3.44 -5.15
CA PRO A 85 17.15 4.76 -5.28
C PRO A 85 15.79 4.84 -4.59
N PHE A 86 15.55 5.91 -3.82
CA PHE A 86 14.27 6.17 -3.14
C PHE A 86 13.08 5.99 -4.08
N TRP A 87 13.17 6.54 -5.30
CA TRP A 87 12.09 6.47 -6.29
C TRP A 87 11.79 5.06 -6.79
N THR A 88 12.77 4.16 -6.80
CA THR A 88 12.55 2.75 -7.13
C THR A 88 11.74 2.08 -6.02
N LEU A 89 12.13 2.29 -4.76
CA LEU A 89 11.38 1.77 -3.62
C LEU A 89 9.96 2.34 -3.58
N PHE A 90 9.83 3.67 -3.70
CA PHE A 90 8.54 4.36 -3.72
C PHE A 90 7.64 3.83 -4.84
N PHE A 91 8.16 3.69 -6.06
CA PHE A 91 7.39 3.24 -7.21
C PHE A 91 6.81 1.84 -6.98
N TRP A 92 7.63 0.87 -6.56
CA TRP A 92 7.17 -0.49 -6.31
C TRP A 92 6.24 -0.59 -5.11
N GLY A 93 6.52 0.16 -4.04
CA GLY A 93 5.62 0.28 -2.90
C GLY A 93 4.27 0.87 -3.29
N TRP A 94 4.27 1.88 -4.15
CA TRP A 94 3.04 2.55 -4.56
C TRP A 94 2.23 1.69 -5.53
N LEU A 95 2.87 0.95 -6.45
CA LEU A 95 2.16 -0.06 -7.23
C LEU A 95 1.53 -1.15 -6.35
N GLY A 96 2.21 -1.55 -5.26
CA GLY A 96 1.63 -2.42 -4.22
C GLY A 96 0.35 -1.82 -3.62
N ALA A 97 0.41 -0.56 -3.18
CA ALA A 97 -0.75 0.17 -2.62
C ALA A 97 -1.87 0.39 -3.66
N LEU A 98 -1.53 0.63 -4.92
CA LEU A 98 -2.54 0.78 -5.98
C LEU A 98 -3.25 -0.53 -6.25
N SER A 99 -2.53 -1.66 -6.24
CA SER A 99 -3.14 -2.98 -6.37
C SER A 99 -4.14 -3.24 -5.24
N HIS A 100 -3.80 -2.83 -4.02
CA HIS A 100 -4.70 -2.85 -2.88
C HIS A 100 -5.95 -2.00 -3.16
N CYS A 101 -5.77 -0.72 -3.45
CA CYS A 101 -6.89 0.23 -3.61
C CYS A 101 -7.85 -0.21 -4.73
N ILE A 102 -7.32 -0.70 -5.86
CA ILE A 102 -8.09 -1.18 -7.01
C ILE A 102 -8.94 -2.39 -6.62
N ILE A 103 -8.37 -3.35 -5.90
CA ILE A 103 -9.10 -4.54 -5.48
C ILE A 103 -10.19 -4.19 -4.48
N ASP A 104 -9.96 -3.20 -3.63
CA ASP A 104 -10.94 -2.72 -2.66
C ASP A 104 -12.09 -1.91 -3.25
N ILE A 105 -12.00 -1.47 -4.52
CA ILE A 105 -13.16 -0.96 -5.26
C ILE A 105 -14.23 -2.05 -5.39
N PHE A 106 -13.83 -3.32 -5.46
CA PHE A 106 -14.75 -4.46 -5.61
C PHE A 106 -15.22 -5.04 -4.28
N ASN A 107 -14.81 -4.48 -3.14
CA ASN A 107 -15.35 -4.90 -1.85
C ASN A 107 -16.82 -4.45 -1.70
N SER A 108 -17.59 -5.03 -0.76
CA SER A 108 -19.05 -4.75 -0.61
C SER A 108 -19.40 -3.28 -0.39
N TYR A 109 -18.41 -2.51 0.07
CA TYR A 109 -18.53 -1.10 0.32
C TYR A 109 -17.96 -0.30 -0.87
N GLY A 110 -16.82 -0.68 -1.43
CA GLY A 110 -16.02 0.07 -2.39
C GLY A 110 -15.11 1.10 -1.72
N SER A 111 -14.06 1.54 -2.42
CA SER A 111 -13.13 2.60 -2.01
C SER A 111 -13.20 3.80 -2.97
N ALA A 112 -12.97 5.01 -2.45
CA ALA A 112 -12.99 6.25 -3.24
C ALA A 112 -11.58 6.56 -3.79
N LEU A 113 -11.18 5.86 -4.86
CA LEU A 113 -9.85 6.01 -5.46
C LEU A 113 -9.50 7.47 -5.84
N LEU A 114 -10.50 8.26 -6.25
CA LEU A 114 -10.34 9.65 -6.68
C LEU A 114 -10.60 10.68 -5.57
N TRP A 115 -10.81 10.26 -4.32
CA TRP A 115 -11.01 11.18 -3.21
C TRP A 115 -9.88 12.25 -3.15
N PRO A 116 -10.18 13.53 -2.88
CA PRO A 116 -11.46 14.08 -2.40
C PRO A 116 -12.42 14.59 -3.49
N LEU A 117 -12.24 14.20 -4.76
CA LEU A 117 -13.11 14.60 -5.87
C LEU A 117 -14.54 14.04 -5.74
#